data_AF-A0A9C9CAF6-F1
#
_entry.id   AF-A0A9C9CAF6-F1
#
_cell.length_a   1.000
_cell.length_b   1.000
_cell.length_c   1.000
_cell.angle_alpha   90.00
_cell.angle_beta   90.00
_cell.angle_gamma   90.00
#
_symmetry.space_group_name_H-M   'P 1'
#
loop_
_entity.id
_entity.type
_entity.pdbx_description
1 polymer ?
#
loop_
_entity_poly.entity_id
_entity_poly.type
_entity_poly.pdbx_seq_one_letter_code
_entity_poly.pdbx_strand_id
1 'polypeptide(L)'
;MFNAYKKQSNALETFRIKAHLRSYVKDPVIVDDDLMQEAVEKLKKLPYERRDPAGNIAIELLLDGYHRGHFHYEDLTEEGSRLVRDRKYRRHHGLTERIQPAQMLKNHYLQFS
;
A
#
# COMPACT_ATOMS: atom_id res chain seq x y z
N MET A 1 18.47 3.00 41.92
CA MET A 1 17.52 3.58 40.94
C MET A 1 17.43 2.64 39.75
N PHE A 2 16.37 1.82 39.68
CA PHE A 2 16.10 0.95 38.53
C PHE A 2 15.20 1.72 37.57
N ASN A 3 15.76 2.39 36.57
CA ASN A 3 14.99 2.73 35.37
C ASN A 3 14.95 1.47 34.51
N ALA A 4 14.02 0.57 34.85
CA ALA A 4 13.58 -0.46 33.93
C ALA A 4 12.95 0.28 32.75
N TYR A 5 13.72 0.46 31.67
CA TYR A 5 13.19 0.76 30.36
C TYR A 5 12.06 -0.24 30.12
N LYS A 6 10.80 0.20 30.29
CA LYS A 6 9.63 -0.54 29.83
C LYS A 6 9.91 -0.80 28.35
N LYS A 7 10.30 -2.02 27.99
CA LYS A 7 10.19 -2.50 26.61
C LYS A 7 8.74 -2.23 26.24
N GLN A 8 8.48 -1.16 25.48
CA GLN A 8 7.15 -0.91 24.96
C GLN A 8 6.82 -2.13 24.13
N SER A 9 5.87 -2.91 24.61
CA SER A 9 5.44 -4.13 23.93
C SER A 9 4.76 -3.70 22.64
N ASN A 10 5.34 -4.10 21.50
CA ASN A 10 4.76 -3.89 20.18
C ASN A 10 3.61 -4.85 19.87
N ALA A 11 3.17 -5.65 20.86
CA ALA A 11 2.22 -6.72 20.67
C ALA A 11 0.86 -6.22 20.17
N LEU A 12 0.39 -5.07 20.67
CA LEU A 12 -0.91 -4.51 20.28
C LEU A 12 -0.88 -3.98 18.85
N GLU A 13 0.18 -3.25 18.49
CA GLU A 13 0.40 -2.71 17.14
C GLU A 13 0.52 -3.85 16.13
N THR A 14 1.34 -4.86 16.46
CA THR A 14 1.53 -6.06 15.63
C THR A 14 0.20 -6.79 15.44
N PHE A 15 -0.57 -6.98 16.51
CA PHE A 15 -1.88 -7.63 16.44
C PHE A 15 -2.83 -6.87 15.52
N ARG A 16 -2.92 -5.54 15.66
CA ARG A 16 -3.81 -4.71 14.84
C ARG A 16 -3.43 -4.76 13.37
N ILE A 17 -2.14 -4.63 13.06
CA ILE A 17 -1.64 -4.73 11.67
C ILE A 17 -1.99 -6.10 11.09
N LYS A 18 -1.68 -7.19 11.82
CA LYS A 18 -2.01 -8.56 11.37
C LYS A 18 -3.51 -8.78 11.20
N ALA A 19 -4.35 -8.21 12.07
CA ALA A 19 -5.80 -8.34 11.98
C ALA A 19 -6.33 -7.73 10.67
N HIS A 20 -5.85 -6.56 10.27
CA HIS A 20 -6.20 -5.96 8.98
C HIS A 20 -5.55 -6.70 7.80
N LEU A 21 -4.32 -7.20 7.96
CA LEU A 21 -3.61 -7.91 6.89
C LEU A 21 -4.34 -9.18 6.42
N ARG A 22 -5.10 -9.84 7.30
CA ARG A 22 -5.93 -11.02 6.97
C ARG A 22 -7.02 -10.73 5.93
N SER A 23 -7.43 -9.49 5.77
CA SER A 23 -8.34 -9.12 4.66
C SER A 23 -7.66 -9.24 3.30
N TYR A 24 -6.32 -9.16 3.25
CA TYR A 24 -5.55 -9.07 2.01
C TYR A 24 -4.63 -10.25 1.75
N VAL A 25 -4.19 -10.95 2.79
CA VAL A 25 -3.30 -12.11 2.73
C VAL A 25 -4.01 -13.30 3.36
N LYS A 26 -3.96 -14.45 2.69
CA LYS A 26 -4.53 -15.71 3.17
C LYS A 26 -3.80 -16.16 4.44
N ASP A 27 -4.51 -16.87 5.30
CA ASP A 27 -3.86 -17.52 6.44
C ASP A 27 -3.03 -18.73 5.96
N PRO A 28 -1.87 -19.01 6.61
CA PRO A 28 -1.29 -18.23 7.70
C PRO A 28 -0.60 -16.94 7.22
N VAL A 29 -0.88 -15.83 7.91
CA VAL A 29 -0.21 -14.56 7.64
C VAL A 29 1.22 -14.57 8.21
N ILE A 30 2.19 -14.86 7.35
CA ILE A 30 3.63 -14.83 7.67
C ILE A 30 4.20 -13.54 7.10
N VAL A 31 4.76 -12.69 7.98
CA VAL A 31 5.41 -11.44 7.60
C VAL A 31 6.82 -11.47 8.16
N ASP A 32 7.78 -11.04 7.35
CA ASP A 32 9.15 -10.81 7.79
C ASP A 32 9.19 -9.85 8.99
N ASP A 33 10.04 -10.15 9.96
CA ASP A 33 10.09 -9.42 11.24
C ASP A 33 10.55 -7.97 11.07
N ASP A 34 11.48 -7.70 10.14
CA ASP A 34 11.96 -6.34 9.88
C ASP A 34 10.86 -5.49 9.24
N LEU A 35 10.12 -6.07 8.28
CA LEU A 35 8.95 -5.43 7.67
C LEU A 35 7.84 -5.15 8.70
N MET A 36 7.58 -6.09 9.60
CA MET A 36 6.61 -5.89 10.67
C MET A 36 7.05 -4.80 11.62
N GLN A 37 8.33 -4.75 11.99
CA GLN A 37 8.88 -3.74 12.88
C GLN A 37 8.81 -2.34 12.25
N GLU A 38 9.13 -2.20 10.96
CA GLU A 38 8.95 -0.95 10.20
C GLU A 38 7.48 -0.50 10.24
N ALA A 39 6.53 -1.41 10.00
CA ALA A 39 5.11 -1.11 10.01
C ALA A 39 4.62 -0.67 11.40
N VAL A 40 5.09 -1.31 12.47
CA VAL A 40 4.78 -0.91 13.85
C VAL A 40 5.32 0.50 14.16
N GLU A 41 6.57 0.79 13.79
CA GLU A 41 7.17 2.10 14.03
C GLU A 41 6.49 3.21 13.21
N LYS A 42 5.96 2.90 12.02
CA LYS A 42 5.07 3.81 11.28
C LYS A 42 3.76 4.02 12.03
N LEU A 43 3.09 2.96 12.48
CA LEU A 43 1.79 3.03 13.17
C LEU A 43 1.87 3.89 14.43
N LYS A 44 2.94 3.76 15.22
CA LYS A 44 3.15 4.57 16.45
C LYS A 44 3.27 6.07 16.21
N LYS A 45 3.66 6.48 15.00
CA LYS A 45 3.81 7.91 14.63
C LYS A 45 2.51 8.52 14.15
N LEU A 46 1.49 7.70 13.86
CA LEU A 46 0.21 8.17 13.36
C LEU A 46 -0.74 8.52 14.50
N PRO A 47 -1.47 9.64 14.41
CA PRO A 47 -2.53 9.95 15.36
C PRO A 47 -3.65 8.91 15.24
N TYR A 48 -4.29 8.60 16.37
CA TYR A 48 -5.54 7.84 16.35
C TYR A 48 -6.67 8.77 15.94
N GLU A 49 -7.13 8.63 14.70
CA GLU A 49 -8.28 9.37 14.17
C GLU A 49 -9.59 8.57 14.31
N ARG A 50 -10.68 9.03 13.67
CA ARG A 50 -11.98 8.34 13.64
C ARG A 50 -11.93 6.91 13.07
N ARG A 51 -10.88 6.55 12.35
CA ARG A 51 -10.65 5.21 11.79
C ARG A 51 -9.30 4.68 12.25
N ASP A 52 -9.21 3.36 12.39
CA ASP A 52 -7.98 2.69 12.79
C ASP A 52 -6.87 2.89 11.71
N PRO A 53 -5.78 3.62 12.01
CA PRO A 53 -4.69 3.84 11.05
C PRO A 53 -3.96 2.55 10.66
N ALA A 54 -4.09 1.47 11.44
CA ALA A 54 -3.47 0.19 11.14
C ALA A 54 -3.96 -0.42 9.82
N GLY A 55 -5.17 -0.08 9.36
CA GLY A 55 -5.68 -0.52 8.06
C GLY A 55 -4.84 0.00 6.89
N ASN A 56 -4.47 1.30 6.92
CA ASN A 56 -3.61 1.89 5.90
C ASN A 56 -2.19 1.29 5.94
N ILE A 57 -1.66 1.11 7.14
CA ILE A 57 -0.36 0.46 7.35
C ILE A 57 -0.36 -0.98 6.81
N ALA A 58 -1.44 -1.74 7.02
CA ALA A 58 -1.57 -3.08 6.49
C ALA A 58 -1.58 -3.11 4.95
N ILE A 59 -2.26 -2.16 4.30
CA ILE A 59 -2.23 -2.02 2.84
C ILE A 59 -0.82 -1.70 2.34
N GLU A 60 -0.12 -0.76 2.98
CA GLU A 60 1.27 -0.44 2.63
C GLU A 60 2.17 -1.67 2.79
N LEU A 61 2.08 -2.35 3.92
CA LEU A 61 2.86 -3.54 4.24
C LEU A 61 2.62 -4.68 3.25
N LEU A 62 1.37 -4.94 2.87
CA LEU A 62 1.02 -5.88 1.82
C LEU A 62 1.75 -5.54 0.52
N LEU A 63 1.61 -4.30 0.07
CA LEU A 63 2.12 -3.91 -1.23
C LEU A 63 3.65 -3.92 -1.24
N ASP A 64 4.29 -3.40 -0.19
CA ASP A 64 5.75 -3.38 -0.10
C ASP A 64 6.31 -4.80 0.05
N GLY A 65 5.64 -5.66 0.85
CA GLY A 65 5.95 -7.08 0.96
C GLY A 65 5.85 -7.81 -0.37
N TYR A 66 4.79 -7.57 -1.15
CA TYR A 66 4.63 -8.14 -2.50
C TYR A 66 5.75 -7.68 -3.45
N HIS A 67 6.09 -6.39 -3.44
CA HIS A 67 7.13 -5.86 -4.33
C HIS A 67 8.53 -6.37 -4.00
N ARG A 68 8.80 -6.62 -2.72
CA ARG A 68 10.07 -7.18 -2.24
C ARG A 68 10.10 -8.72 -2.34
N GLY A 69 9.01 -9.35 -2.77
CA GLY A 69 8.92 -10.80 -2.97
C GLY A 69 8.59 -11.61 -1.71
N HIS A 70 8.15 -10.98 -0.63
CA HIS A 70 7.70 -11.68 0.60
C HIS A 70 6.28 -12.23 0.48
N PHE A 71 5.47 -11.66 -0.41
CA PHE A 71 4.16 -12.20 -0.76
C PHE A 71 4.12 -12.49 -2.26
N HIS A 72 3.63 -13.67 -2.61
CA HIS A 72 3.28 -14.02 -3.97
C HIS A 72 1.79 -13.82 -4.20
N TYR A 73 1.38 -13.75 -5.47
CA TYR A 73 -0.01 -13.52 -5.82
C TYR A 73 -0.94 -14.63 -5.27
N GLU A 74 -0.42 -15.84 -5.15
CA GLU A 74 -1.12 -17.01 -4.60
C GLU A 74 -1.41 -16.87 -3.10
N ASP A 75 -0.60 -16.09 -2.38
CA ASP A 75 -0.77 -15.83 -0.95
C ASP A 75 -1.86 -14.78 -0.69
N LEU A 76 -2.31 -14.06 -1.72
CA LEU A 76 -3.25 -12.95 -1.58
C LEU A 76 -4.70 -13.43 -1.62
N THR A 77 -5.55 -12.76 -0.84
CA THR A 77 -7.00 -12.83 -1.04
C THR A 77 -7.39 -12.15 -2.35
N GLU A 78 -8.65 -12.24 -2.74
CA GLU A 78 -9.17 -11.48 -3.88
C GLU A 78 -8.99 -9.97 -3.68
N GLU A 79 -9.20 -9.48 -2.46
CA GLU A 79 -9.03 -8.06 -2.14
C GLU A 79 -7.57 -7.62 -2.20
N GLY A 80 -6.64 -8.42 -1.66
CA GLY A 80 -5.20 -8.14 -1.77
C GLY A 80 -4.71 -8.18 -3.22
N SER A 81 -5.21 -9.15 -3.98
CA SER A 81 -4.96 -9.28 -5.42
C SER A 81 -5.41 -8.05 -6.21
N ARG A 82 -6.57 -7.49 -5.87
CA ARG A 82 -7.09 -6.24 -6.46
C ARG A 82 -6.18 -5.06 -6.15
N LEU A 83 -5.73 -4.91 -4.89
CA LEU A 83 -4.84 -3.82 -4.48
C LEU A 83 -3.51 -3.82 -5.24
N VAL A 84 -2.87 -4.98 -5.37
CA VAL A 84 -1.62 -5.12 -6.12
C VAL A 84 -1.82 -4.75 -7.59
N ARG A 85 -2.92 -5.21 -8.18
CA ARG A 85 -3.28 -4.93 -9.57
C ARG A 85 -3.52 -3.42 -9.81
N ASP A 86 -4.30 -2.77 -8.94
CA ASP A 86 -4.59 -1.34 -9.04
C ASP A 86 -3.31 -0.48 -8.90
N ARG A 87 -2.39 -0.86 -8.01
CA ARG A 87 -1.09 -0.17 -7.88
C ARG A 87 -0.22 -0.35 -9.14
N LYS A 88 -0.22 -1.54 -9.76
CA LYS A 88 0.48 -1.78 -11.03
C LYS A 88 -0.06 -0.87 -12.13
N TYR A 89 -1.38 -0.75 -12.27
CA TYR A 89 -1.99 0.12 -13.27
C TYR A 89 -1.71 1.60 -13.03
N ARG A 90 -1.69 2.08 -11.77
CA ARG A 90 -1.30 3.47 -11.47
C ARG A 90 0.14 3.80 -11.85
N ARG A 91 1.08 2.86 -11.69
CA ARG A 91 2.48 3.05 -12.15
C ARG A 91 2.59 3.13 -13.67
N HIS A 92 1.77 2.37 -14.40
CA HIS A 92 1.74 2.46 -15.87
C HIS A 92 0.99 3.68 -16.38
N HIS A 93 -0.05 4.15 -15.69
CA HIS A 93 -0.84 5.29 -16.14
C HIS A 93 -0.09 6.63 -16.05
N GLY A 94 0.92 6.73 -15.18
CA GLY A 94 1.84 7.88 -15.11
C GLY A 94 2.81 7.99 -16.29
N LEU A 95 2.93 6.97 -17.15
CA LEU A 95 3.73 7.03 -18.38
C LEU A 95 2.89 7.38 -19.62
N THR A 96 1.56 7.39 -19.51
CA THR A 96 0.65 7.65 -20.63
C THR A 96 0.01 9.05 -20.60
N GLU A 97 0.32 9.88 -19.60
CA GLU A 97 -0.13 11.28 -19.52
C GLU A 97 0.90 12.29 -20.07
N ARG A 98 1.54 11.96 -21.19
CA ARG A 98 2.26 12.95 -22.03
C ARG A 98 1.75 13.07 -23.46
N ILE A 99 0.53 12.63 -23.71
CA ILE A 99 -0.19 12.99 -24.93
C ILE A 99 -1.54 13.56 -24.47
N GLN A 100 -1.60 14.89 -24.37
CA GLN A 100 -2.85 15.59 -24.13
C GLN A 100 -3.86 15.22 -25.23
N PRO A 101 -5.12 14.98 -24.87
CA PRO A 101 -6.21 14.87 -25.82
C PRO A 101 -6.64 16.27 -26.28
N ALA A 102 -7.01 16.38 -27.56
CA ALA A 102 -7.85 17.43 -28.15
C ALA A 102 -7.27 18.86 -28.24
N GLN A 103 -6.78 19.20 -29.44
CA GLN A 103 -7.26 20.43 -30.09
C GLN A 103 -8.10 20.03 -31.31
N MET A 104 -9.42 20.00 -31.09
CA MET A 104 -10.40 20.00 -32.16
C MET A 104 -10.29 21.31 -32.97
N LEU A 105 -10.25 21.15 -34.30
CA LEU A 105 -10.90 21.99 -35.32
C LEU A 105 -11.00 23.50 -35.08
N LYS A 106 -10.28 24.28 -35.91
CA LYS A 106 -10.88 25.36 -36.72
C LYS A 106 -9.88 25.96 -37.73
N ASN A 107 -10.27 25.85 -39.00
CA ASN A 107 -10.05 26.78 -40.11
C ASN A 107 -8.63 27.25 -40.43
N HIS A 108 -8.09 26.74 -41.54
CA HIS A 108 -7.54 27.62 -42.57
C HIS A 108 -7.86 27.04 -43.97
N TYR A 109 -8.96 27.53 -44.54
CA TYR A 109 -9.01 27.72 -45.99
C TYR A 109 -7.93 28.75 -46.34
N LEU A 110 -7.01 28.37 -47.22
CA LEU A 110 -6.54 29.13 -48.38
C LEU A 110 -5.20 28.54 -48.81
N GLN A 111 -5.23 27.70 -49.85
CA GLN A 111 -4.31 27.76 -50.99
C GLN A 111 -4.62 26.61 -51.95
N PHE A 112 -5.61 26.85 -52.81
CA PHE A 112 -5.61 26.28 -54.16
C PHE A 112 -5.94 27.44 -55.10
N SER A 113 -4.99 27.66 -56.02
CA SER A 113 -5.14 28.18 -57.39
C SER A 113 -5.64 29.61 -57.58
#